data_AF-A0A965Z125-F1
#
_entry.id   AF-A0A965Z125-F1
#
_cell.length_a   1.000
_cell.length_b   1.000
_cell.length_c   1.000
_cell.angle_alpha   90.00
_cell.angle_beta   90.00
_cell.angle_gamma   90.00
#
_symmetry.space_group_name_H-M   'P 1'
#
loop_
_entity.id
_entity.type
_entity.pdbx_description
1 polymer ?
#
loop_
_entity_poly.entity_id
_entity_poly.type
_entity_poly.pdbx_seq_one_letter_code
_entity_poly.pdbx_strand_id
1 'polypeptide(L)'
;MTIQAAIDARSTFPAILRELLEKHPQTGKRTTLKELGEAVGTRQQSISLYRNGDTQPSPDILVRIAAFFGVSVDYLLTGVSSENKAINEELGLSEQAISQLKTAKQFPDTLGVIDELLSDGDFYTFIEDVSCKASNLKALMAPDAPKGPEGLNIAGYFLWDLQVYVQEFIRRELNKRDLGIDVH
;
A
#
# COMPACT_ATOMS: atom_id res chain seq x y z
N MET A 1 7.12 -10.06 22.78
CA MET A 1 6.52 -10.52 21.50
C MET A 1 5.08 -10.92 21.79
N THR A 2 4.12 -10.11 21.36
CA THR A 2 2.68 -10.35 21.59
C THR A 2 2.16 -11.38 20.59
N ILE A 3 1.16 -12.16 20.96
CA ILE A 3 0.52 -13.20 20.11
C ILE A 3 0.06 -12.62 18.76
N GLN A 4 -0.33 -11.34 18.72
CA GLN A 4 -0.73 -10.62 17.51
C GLN A 4 0.41 -10.52 16.47
N ALA A 5 1.63 -10.18 16.88
CA ALA A 5 2.79 -10.06 15.97
C ALA A 5 3.18 -11.40 15.32
N ALA A 6 2.95 -12.52 16.00
CA ALA A 6 3.20 -13.85 15.44
C ALA A 6 2.12 -14.28 14.43
N ILE A 7 0.88 -13.81 14.60
CA ILE A 7 -0.24 -14.02 13.68
C ILE A 7 -0.04 -13.16 12.42
N ASP A 8 0.36 -11.90 12.59
CA ASP A 8 0.64 -10.97 11.50
C ASP A 8 1.84 -11.44 10.68
N ALA A 9 2.91 -11.96 11.30
CA ALA A 9 4.04 -12.54 10.57
C ALA A 9 3.65 -13.76 9.70
N ARG A 10 2.64 -14.55 10.10
CA ARG A 10 2.17 -15.71 9.35
C ARG A 10 1.39 -15.32 8.09
N SER A 11 0.74 -14.15 8.06
CA SER A 11 0.12 -13.59 6.84
C SER A 11 1.07 -12.70 6.04
N THR A 12 2.05 -12.08 6.70
CA THR A 12 2.98 -11.09 6.12
C THR A 12 4.11 -11.74 5.34
N PHE A 13 4.77 -12.76 5.91
CA PHE A 13 5.87 -13.46 5.23
C PHE A 13 5.46 -14.06 3.86
N PRO A 14 4.33 -14.80 3.73
CA PRO A 14 3.92 -15.33 2.44
C PRO A 14 3.63 -14.24 1.40
N ALA A 15 3.09 -13.10 1.82
CA ALA A 15 2.83 -11.96 0.94
C ALA A 15 4.13 -11.35 0.41
N ILE A 16 5.09 -11.08 1.30
CA ILE A 16 6.40 -10.55 0.93
C ILE A 16 7.15 -11.53 0.04
N LEU A 17 7.11 -12.83 0.37
CA LEU A 17 7.74 -13.84 -0.46
C LEU A 17 7.15 -13.88 -1.88
N ARG A 18 5.83 -13.68 -2.04
CA ARG A 18 5.21 -13.54 -3.37
C ARG A 18 5.73 -12.32 -4.11
N GLU A 19 5.81 -11.17 -3.44
CA GLU A 19 6.33 -9.94 -4.04
C GLU A 19 7.77 -10.13 -4.52
N LEU A 20 8.64 -10.68 -3.67
CA LEU A 20 10.04 -10.94 -4.00
C LEU A 20 10.20 -11.95 -5.16
N LEU A 21 9.31 -12.95 -5.24
CA LEU A 21 9.27 -13.90 -6.36
C LEU A 21 8.79 -13.24 -7.66
N GLU A 22 7.84 -12.32 -7.60
CA GLU A 22 7.38 -11.58 -8.79
C GLU A 22 8.45 -10.62 -9.30
N LYS A 23 9.14 -9.93 -8.39
CA LYS A 23 10.18 -8.96 -8.72
C LYS A 23 11.32 -9.01 -7.72
N HIS A 24 12.43 -9.62 -8.13
CA HIS A 24 13.64 -9.69 -7.35
C HIS A 24 14.20 -8.26 -7.11
N PRO A 25 14.50 -7.85 -5.86
CA PRO A 25 14.93 -6.47 -5.55
C PRO A 25 16.19 -6.04 -6.29
N GLN A 26 17.19 -6.93 -6.37
CA GLN A 26 18.47 -6.63 -7.01
C GLN A 26 18.47 -6.75 -8.53
N THR A 27 17.78 -7.74 -9.10
CA THR A 27 17.86 -8.03 -10.55
C THR A 27 16.66 -7.52 -11.33
N GLY A 28 15.56 -7.18 -10.66
CA GLY A 28 14.29 -6.76 -11.25
C GLY A 28 13.55 -7.89 -11.99
N LYS A 29 14.07 -9.12 -12.00
CA LYS A 29 13.49 -10.27 -12.70
C LYS A 29 12.57 -11.07 -11.80
N ARG A 30 11.63 -11.78 -12.40
CA ARG A 30 10.84 -12.80 -11.72
C ARG A 30 11.72 -13.97 -11.32
N THR A 31 11.56 -14.47 -10.11
CA THR A 31 12.22 -15.68 -9.61
C THR A 31 11.22 -16.84 -9.58
N THR A 32 11.60 -17.97 -10.16
CA THR A 32 10.78 -19.18 -10.12
C THR A 32 10.94 -19.92 -8.79
N LEU A 33 9.92 -20.70 -8.41
CA LEU A 33 9.98 -21.54 -7.20
C LEU A 33 11.13 -22.57 -7.26
N LYS A 34 11.49 -23.01 -8.46
CA LYS A 34 12.57 -23.96 -8.69
C LYS A 34 13.92 -23.31 -8.42
N GLU A 35 14.17 -22.14 -9.01
CA GLU A 35 15.40 -21.37 -8.79
C GLU A 35 15.62 -21.05 -7.31
N LEU A 36 14.57 -20.57 -6.62
CA LEU A 36 14.67 -20.28 -5.20
C LEU A 36 14.94 -21.57 -4.40
N GLY A 37 14.23 -22.66 -4.70
CA GLY A 37 14.44 -23.95 -4.05
C GLY A 37 15.88 -24.45 -4.18
N GLU A 38 16.44 -24.42 -5.39
CA GLU A 38 17.82 -24.78 -5.66
C GLU A 38 18.81 -23.90 -4.89
N ALA A 39 18.58 -22.58 -4.87
CA ALA A 39 19.46 -21.62 -4.20
C ALA A 39 19.46 -21.77 -2.66
N VAL A 40 18.30 -22.04 -2.05
CA VAL A 40 18.20 -22.15 -0.58
C VAL A 40 18.41 -23.58 -0.07
N GLY A 41 18.48 -24.56 -0.97
CA GLY A 41 18.67 -25.98 -0.63
C GLY A 41 17.38 -26.67 -0.18
N THR A 42 16.24 -26.33 -0.79
CA THR A 42 14.93 -26.94 -0.51
C THR A 42 14.25 -27.41 -1.79
N ARG A 43 13.17 -28.20 -1.65
CA ARG A 43 12.37 -28.61 -2.82
C ARG A 43 11.47 -27.46 -3.27
N GLN A 44 11.21 -27.37 -4.57
CA GLN A 44 10.24 -26.43 -5.14
C GLN A 44 8.87 -26.49 -4.42
N GLN A 45 8.43 -27.69 -4.05
CA GLN A 45 7.19 -27.90 -3.28
C GLN A 45 7.23 -27.19 -1.92
N SER A 46 8.37 -27.23 -1.21
CA SER A 46 8.54 -26.53 0.07
C SER A 46 8.39 -25.02 -0.11
N ILE A 47 9.00 -24.45 -1.16
CA ILE A 47 8.83 -23.01 -1.49
C ILE A 47 7.36 -22.68 -1.79
N SER A 48 6.64 -23.56 -2.49
CA SER A 48 5.21 -23.36 -2.74
C SER A 48 4.41 -23.29 -1.45
N LEU A 49 4.68 -24.19 -0.49
CA LEU A 49 4.02 -24.19 0.82
C LEU A 49 4.33 -22.90 1.61
N TYR A 50 5.58 -22.44 1.57
CA TYR A 50 5.99 -21.18 2.19
C TYR A 50 5.26 -19.97 1.60
N ARG A 51 5.19 -19.89 0.27
CA ARG A 51 4.49 -18.82 -0.48
C ARG A 51 2.98 -18.78 -0.22
N ASN A 52 2.38 -19.94 0.01
CA ASN A 52 0.96 -20.06 0.33
C ASN A 52 0.68 -19.79 1.81
N GLY A 53 1.69 -19.89 2.69
CA GLY A 53 1.53 -19.80 4.14
C GLY A 53 1.13 -21.13 4.80
N ASP A 54 1.15 -22.23 4.04
CA ASP A 54 0.78 -23.58 4.52
C ASP A 54 1.82 -24.13 5.52
N THR A 55 3.07 -23.67 5.42
CA THR A 55 4.18 -24.09 6.29
C THR A 55 5.14 -22.93 6.49
N GLN A 56 5.78 -22.86 7.66
CA GLN A 56 6.85 -21.89 7.90
C GLN A 56 8.23 -22.48 7.56
N PRO A 57 9.14 -21.69 6.97
CA PRO A 57 10.52 -22.11 6.81
C PRO A 57 11.20 -22.24 8.18
N SER A 58 12.19 -23.12 8.28
CA SER A 58 13.08 -23.13 9.43
C SER A 58 13.94 -21.86 9.45
N PRO A 59 14.51 -21.48 10.61
CA PRO A 59 15.35 -20.28 10.72
C PRO A 59 16.52 -20.26 9.72
N ASP A 60 17.14 -21.42 9.46
CA ASP A 60 18.22 -21.54 8.48
C ASP A 60 17.76 -21.28 7.04
N ILE A 61 16.59 -21.81 6.64
CA ILE A 61 16.01 -21.55 5.32
C ILE A 61 15.58 -20.10 5.20
N LEU A 62 15.01 -19.51 6.26
CA LEU A 62 14.60 -18.11 6.27
C LEU A 62 15.79 -17.16 6.03
N VAL A 63 16.92 -17.40 6.69
CA VAL A 63 18.17 -16.65 6.49
C VAL A 63 18.66 -16.79 5.04
N ARG A 64 18.59 -18.00 4.46
CA ARG A 64 19.00 -18.23 3.07
C ARG A 64 18.09 -17.53 2.06
N ILE A 65 16.78 -17.50 2.30
CA ILE A 65 15.83 -16.75 1.46
C ILE A 65 16.17 -15.25 1.52
N ALA A 66 16.39 -14.71 2.72
CA ALA A 66 16.75 -13.31 2.90
C ALA A 66 18.07 -12.97 2.17
N ALA A 67 19.08 -13.83 2.30
CA ALA A 67 20.35 -13.68 1.61
C ALA A 67 20.22 -13.75 0.07
N PHE A 68 19.39 -14.67 -0.44
CA PHE A 68 19.13 -14.81 -1.87
C PHE A 68 18.55 -13.52 -2.48
N PHE A 69 17.56 -12.92 -1.83
CA PHE A 69 16.94 -11.68 -2.31
C PHE A 69 17.71 -10.41 -1.93
N GLY A 70 18.70 -10.51 -1.05
CA GLY A 70 19.48 -9.39 -0.54
C GLY A 70 18.70 -8.47 0.40
N VAL A 71 17.77 -9.04 1.18
CA VAL A 71 16.95 -8.32 2.16
C VAL A 71 17.27 -8.79 3.57
N SER A 72 16.84 -8.05 4.60
CA SER A 72 16.97 -8.52 5.98
C SER A 72 15.91 -9.57 6.31
N VAL A 73 16.21 -10.45 7.28
CA VAL A 73 15.20 -11.38 7.81
C VAL A 73 14.05 -10.62 8.47
N ASP A 74 14.33 -9.48 9.10
CA ASP A 74 13.31 -8.60 9.70
C ASP A 74 12.35 -8.09 8.62
N TYR A 75 12.86 -7.62 7.48
CA TYR A 75 12.03 -7.23 6.34
C TYR A 75 11.18 -8.38 5.84
N LEU A 76 11.77 -9.57 5.70
CA LEU A 76 11.06 -10.76 5.20
C LEU A 76 9.88 -11.17 6.11
N LEU A 77 9.95 -10.87 7.40
CA LEU A 77 8.90 -11.20 8.39
C LEU A 77 7.91 -10.06 8.65
N THR A 78 8.36 -8.82 8.55
CA THR A 78 7.57 -7.62 8.96
C THR A 78 7.11 -6.77 7.77
N GLY A 79 7.77 -6.91 6.62
CA GLY A 79 7.54 -6.08 5.44
C GLY A 79 8.15 -4.69 5.52
N VAL A 80 8.88 -4.37 6.59
CA VAL A 80 9.49 -3.07 6.83
C VAL A 80 11.00 -3.22 6.92
N SER A 81 11.74 -2.42 6.15
CA SER A 81 13.20 -2.47 6.19
C SER A 81 13.71 -1.80 7.46
N SER A 82 14.88 -2.24 7.93
CA SER A 82 15.49 -1.68 9.14
C SER A 82 15.74 -0.17 9.01
N GLU A 83 15.95 0.33 7.79
CA GLU A 83 16.12 1.76 7.49
C GLU A 83 14.82 2.58 7.57
N ASN A 84 13.67 1.93 7.41
CA ASN A 84 12.36 2.56 7.42
C ASN A 84 11.62 2.35 8.75
N LYS A 85 12.10 1.45 9.59
CA LYS A 85 11.46 1.03 10.83
C LYS A 85 11.06 2.19 11.73
N ALA A 86 11.96 3.14 11.98
CA ALA A 86 11.65 4.31 12.82
C ALA A 86 10.49 5.15 12.25
N ILE A 87 10.49 5.41 10.93
CA ILE A 87 9.45 6.20 10.27
C ILE A 87 8.12 5.43 10.26
N ASN A 88 8.16 4.11 10.03
CA ASN A 88 6.98 3.26 10.09
C ASN A 88 6.36 3.25 11.50
N GLU A 89 7.18 3.13 12.54
CA GLU A 89 6.73 3.12 13.93
C GLU A 89 6.17 4.49 14.36
N GLU A 90 6.76 5.59 13.91
CA GLU A 90 6.35 6.95 14.26
C GLU A 90 5.10 7.42 13.51
N LEU A 91 5.03 7.16 12.20
CA LEU A 91 4.00 7.72 11.31
C LEU A 91 2.99 6.70 10.79
N GLY A 92 3.22 5.39 11.01
CA GLY A 92 2.36 4.33 10.50
C GLY A 92 2.41 4.12 8.98
N LEU A 93 3.37 4.74 8.29
CA LEU A 93 3.48 4.65 6.83
C LEU A 93 4.05 3.30 6.38
N SER A 94 3.53 2.76 5.28
CA SER A 94 4.04 1.52 4.70
C SER A 94 5.46 1.67 4.11
N GLU A 95 6.19 0.56 3.99
CA GLU A 95 7.51 0.52 3.34
C GLU A 95 7.50 1.20 1.97
N GLN A 96 6.48 0.90 1.16
CA GLN A 96 6.33 1.47 -0.16
C GLN A 96 6.11 2.99 -0.10
N ALA A 97 5.24 3.48 0.80
CA ALA A 97 5.00 4.91 0.95
C ALA A 97 6.28 5.65 1.37
N ILE A 98 7.02 5.11 2.34
CA ILE A 98 8.30 5.68 2.80
C ILE A 98 9.31 5.70 1.64
N SER A 99 9.39 4.64 0.84
CA SER A 99 10.27 4.58 -0.33
C SER A 99 9.92 5.62 -1.40
N GLN A 100 8.62 5.83 -1.67
CA GLN A 100 8.16 6.87 -2.59
C GLN A 100 8.50 8.28 -2.08
N LEU A 101 8.29 8.55 -0.79
CA LEU A 101 8.68 9.82 -0.16
C LEU A 101 10.19 10.06 -0.20
N LYS A 102 11.00 9.01 0.03
CA LYS A 102 12.46 9.08 -0.13
C LYS A 102 12.85 9.41 -1.58
N THR A 103 12.16 8.82 -2.56
CA THR A 103 12.40 9.05 -3.99
C THR A 103 11.99 10.47 -4.41
N ALA A 104 10.92 11.03 -3.82
CA ALA A 104 10.48 12.39 -4.08
C ALA A 104 11.55 13.44 -3.80
N LYS A 105 12.56 13.16 -2.95
CA LYS A 105 13.74 14.02 -2.76
C LYS A 105 14.53 14.30 -4.04
N GLN A 106 14.43 13.42 -5.04
CA GLN A 106 15.06 13.61 -6.34
C GLN A 106 14.30 14.61 -7.24
N PHE A 107 13.06 14.96 -6.87
CA PHE A 107 12.17 15.84 -7.61
C PHE A 107 11.71 16.99 -6.70
N PRO A 108 12.51 18.08 -6.57
CA PRO A 108 12.24 19.16 -5.60
C PRO A 108 10.85 19.77 -5.71
N ASP A 109 10.36 19.97 -6.94
CA ASP A 109 9.01 20.52 -7.17
C ASP A 109 7.93 19.59 -6.62
N THR A 110 8.06 18.28 -6.86
CA THR A 110 7.13 17.26 -6.34
C THR A 110 7.19 17.20 -4.82
N LEU A 111 8.38 17.25 -4.24
CA LEU A 111 8.54 17.26 -2.78
C LEU A 111 7.91 18.51 -2.16
N GLY A 112 8.06 19.67 -2.80
CA GLY A 112 7.41 20.92 -2.37
C GLY A 112 5.89 20.82 -2.36
N VAL A 113 5.29 20.23 -3.40
CA VAL A 113 3.84 20.02 -3.44
C VAL A 113 3.38 19.05 -2.35
N ILE A 114 4.14 17.97 -2.09
CA ILE A 114 3.82 17.02 -1.01
C ILE A 114 3.88 17.71 0.35
N ASP A 115 4.93 18.48 0.62
CA ASP A 115 5.11 19.22 1.87
C ASP A 115 3.98 20.22 2.11
N GLU A 116 3.60 20.97 1.07
CA GLU A 116 2.49 21.92 1.12
C GLU A 116 1.14 21.23 1.38
N LEU A 117 0.84 20.13 0.67
CA LEU A 117 -0.40 19.37 0.87
C LEU A 117 -0.49 18.76 2.27
N LEU A 118 0.60 18.18 2.78
CA LEU A 118 0.65 17.61 4.12
C LEU A 118 0.66 18.67 5.22
N SER A 119 1.00 19.91 4.90
CA SER A 119 0.95 21.04 5.83
C SER A 119 -0.42 21.72 5.85
N ASP A 120 -1.31 21.42 4.90
CA ASP A 120 -2.65 22.00 4.82
C ASP A 120 -3.66 21.20 5.67
N GLY A 121 -4.29 21.84 6.64
CA GLY A 121 -5.36 21.24 7.44
C GLY A 121 -6.60 20.86 6.60
N ASP A 122 -6.93 21.66 5.57
CA ASP A 122 -8.08 21.39 4.71
C ASP A 122 -7.91 20.09 3.92
N PHE A 123 -6.66 19.72 3.61
CA PHE A 123 -6.35 18.46 2.94
C PHE A 123 -6.78 17.25 3.77
N TYR A 124 -6.55 17.26 5.08
CA TYR A 124 -6.94 16.14 5.95
C TYR A 124 -8.46 16.02 6.06
N THR A 125 -9.18 17.14 6.23
CA THR A 125 -10.66 17.15 6.21
C THR A 125 -11.20 16.63 4.88
N PHE A 126 -10.58 17.03 3.76
CA PHE A 126 -10.94 16.54 2.44
C PHE A 126 -10.76 15.01 2.32
N ILE A 127 -9.63 14.46 2.76
CA ILE A 127 -9.37 13.01 2.70
C ILE A 127 -10.34 12.22 3.59
N GLU A 128 -10.67 12.73 4.78
CA GLU A 128 -11.68 12.12 5.65
C GLU A 128 -13.06 12.10 4.98
N ASP A 129 -13.49 13.23 4.41
CA ASP A 129 -14.77 13.35 3.73
C ASP A 129 -14.87 12.43 2.51
N VAL A 130 -13.82 12.40 1.67
CA VAL A 130 -13.73 11.50 0.52
C VAL A 130 -13.81 10.04 0.98
N SER A 131 -13.09 9.68 2.04
CA SER A 131 -13.09 8.32 2.58
C SER A 131 -14.47 7.89 3.08
N CYS A 132 -15.19 8.80 3.73
CA CYS A 132 -16.56 8.58 4.18
C CYS A 132 -17.54 8.43 2.98
N LYS A 133 -17.52 9.39 2.04
CA LYS A 133 -18.35 9.36 0.83
C LYS A 133 -18.12 8.11 -0.01
N ALA A 134 -16.85 7.72 -0.20
CA ALA A 134 -16.48 6.51 -0.92
C ALA A 134 -16.98 5.23 -0.21
N SER A 135 -16.85 5.16 1.12
CA SER A 135 -17.37 4.05 1.92
C SER A 135 -18.89 3.90 1.78
N ASN A 136 -19.63 5.01 1.82
CA ASN A 136 -21.07 5.03 1.63
C ASN A 136 -21.47 4.59 0.23
N LEU A 137 -20.77 5.09 -0.81
CA LEU A 137 -21.01 4.66 -2.19
C LEU A 137 -20.77 3.16 -2.35
N LYS A 138 -19.68 2.63 -1.77
CA LYS A 138 -19.38 1.20 -1.80
C LYS A 138 -20.49 0.36 -1.15
N ALA A 139 -21.05 0.81 -0.04
CA ALA A 139 -22.17 0.14 0.63
C ALA A 139 -23.44 0.13 -0.24
N LEU A 140 -23.72 1.22 -0.96
CA LEU A 140 -24.88 1.33 -1.87
C LEU A 140 -24.71 0.49 -3.14
N MET A 141 -23.48 0.18 -3.53
CA MET A 141 -23.16 -0.67 -4.69
C MET A 141 -23.01 -2.15 -4.33
N ALA A 142 -23.19 -2.53 -3.05
CA ALA A 142 -23.12 -3.90 -2.60
C ALA A 142 -24.28 -4.75 -3.17
N PRO A 143 -24.09 -6.06 -3.41
CA PRO A 143 -25.12 -6.93 -4.01
C PRO A 143 -26.42 -7.01 -3.21
N ASP A 144 -26.34 -6.79 -1.90
CA ASP A 144 -27.40 -6.84 -0.90
C ASP A 144 -27.91 -5.44 -0.50
N ALA A 145 -27.45 -4.38 -1.18
CA ALA A 145 -27.84 -3.02 -0.86
C ALA A 145 -29.37 -2.84 -0.97
N PRO A 146 -29.98 -2.07 -0.05
CA PRO A 146 -31.40 -1.78 -0.11
C PRO A 146 -31.74 -1.12 -1.45
N LYS A 147 -32.73 -1.67 -2.15
CA LYS A 147 -33.22 -1.07 -3.40
C LYS A 147 -33.80 0.31 -3.06
N GLY A 148 -33.25 1.34 -3.69
CA GLY A 148 -33.80 2.69 -3.62
C GLY A 148 -35.24 2.75 -4.16
N PRO A 149 -35.91 3.90 -4.00
CA PRO A 149 -37.20 4.16 -4.61
C PRO A 149 -37.15 3.85 -6.11
N GLU A 150 -38.20 3.24 -6.65
CA GLU A 150 -38.28 2.89 -8.06
C GLU A 150 -38.05 4.13 -8.95
N GLY A 151 -37.16 3.98 -9.94
CA GLY A 151 -36.80 5.05 -10.87
C GLY A 151 -35.70 6.00 -10.39
N LEU A 152 -35.21 5.89 -9.15
CA LEU A 152 -34.15 6.75 -8.62
C LEU A 152 -32.78 6.06 -8.62
N ASN A 153 -31.83 6.59 -9.39
CA ASN A 153 -30.44 6.14 -9.37
C ASN A 153 -29.66 6.77 -8.22
N ILE A 154 -29.86 6.25 -7.01
CA ILE A 154 -29.20 6.74 -5.79
C ILE A 154 -27.66 6.63 -5.91
N ALA A 155 -27.14 5.49 -6.36
CA ALA A 155 -25.69 5.30 -6.50
C ALA A 155 -25.07 6.30 -7.49
N GLY A 156 -25.76 6.58 -8.60
CA GLY A 156 -25.34 7.60 -9.56
C GLY A 156 -25.29 9.01 -8.98
N TYR A 157 -26.25 9.37 -8.12
CA TYR A 157 -26.24 10.66 -7.41
C TYR A 157 -25.03 10.78 -6.48
N PHE A 158 -24.76 9.76 -5.65
CA PHE A 158 -23.61 9.78 -4.73
C PHE A 158 -22.26 9.76 -5.47
N LEU A 159 -22.18 9.07 -6.61
CA LEU A 159 -20.99 9.12 -7.46
C LEU A 159 -20.76 10.53 -8.02
N TRP A 160 -21.82 11.18 -8.53
CA TRP A 160 -21.74 12.56 -9.01
C TRP A 160 -21.37 13.53 -7.88
N ASP A 161 -21.98 13.41 -6.70
CA ASP A 161 -21.69 14.24 -5.52
C ASP A 161 -20.21 14.13 -5.12
N LEU A 162 -19.67 12.90 -5.08
CA LEU A 162 -18.25 12.69 -4.81
C LEU A 162 -17.35 13.33 -5.88
N GLN A 163 -17.70 13.21 -7.16
CA GLN A 163 -16.95 13.85 -8.25
C GLN A 163 -16.93 15.37 -8.11
N VAL A 164 -18.09 15.98 -7.86
CA VAL A 164 -18.21 17.43 -7.66
C VAL A 164 -17.41 17.87 -6.43
N TYR A 165 -17.48 17.10 -5.34
CA TYR A 165 -16.72 17.41 -4.12
C TYR A 165 -15.21 17.44 -4.38
N VAL A 166 -14.67 16.46 -5.11
CA VAL A 166 -13.25 16.42 -5.51
C VAL A 166 -12.89 17.59 -6.42
N GLN A 167 -13.75 17.92 -7.39
CA GLN A 167 -13.53 19.07 -8.29
C GLN A 167 -13.51 20.40 -7.53
N GLU A 168 -14.42 20.61 -6.59
CA GLU A 168 -14.45 21.81 -5.76
C GLU A 168 -13.22 21.93 -4.86
N PHE A 169 -12.72 20.82 -4.32
CA PHE A 169 -11.44 20.83 -3.59
C PHE A 169 -10.29 21.29 -4.49
N ILE A 170 -10.14 20.68 -5.68
CA ILE A 170 -9.10 21.10 -6.64
C ILE A 170 -9.23 22.57 -6.99
N ARG A 171 -10.46 23.06 -7.22
CA ARG A 171 -10.70 24.47 -7.53
C ARG A 171 -10.28 25.39 -6.38
N ARG A 172 -10.58 25.03 -5.13
CA ARG A 172 -10.15 25.78 -3.94
C ARG A 172 -8.63 25.80 -3.83
N GLU A 173 -7.96 24.68 -4.04
CA GLU A 173 -6.49 24.59 -4.00
C GLU A 173 -5.82 25.44 -5.09
N LEU A 174 -6.37 25.46 -6.31
CA LEU A 174 -5.87 26.34 -7.38
C LEU A 174 -6.03 27.82 -7.04
N ASN A 175 -7.16 28.20 -6.44
CA ASN A 175 -7.42 29.57 -6.03
C ASN A 175 -6.49 30.02 -4.89
N LYS A 176 -6.18 29.14 -3.92
CA LYS A 176 -5.22 29.43 -2.83
C LYS A 176 -3.82 29.78 -3.36
N ARG A 177 -3.46 29.24 -4.52
CA ARG A 177 -2.14 29.40 -5.15
C ARG A 177 -2.09 30.54 -6.17
N ASP A 178 -3.11 31.39 -6.24
CA ASP A 178 -3.28 32.43 -7.28
C ASP A 178 -3.20 31.88 -8.73
N LEU A 179 -3.45 30.58 -8.90
CA LEU A 179 -3.53 29.90 -10.20
C LEU A 179 -4.98 29.82 -10.71
N GLY A 180 -5.86 30.64 -10.14
CA GLY A 180 -7.29 30.66 -10.46
C GLY A 180 -7.53 30.89 -11.93
N ILE A 181 -8.04 29.85 -12.62
CA ILE A 181 -8.63 30.00 -13.94
C ILE A 181 -10.02 30.61 -13.70
N ASP A 182 -10.18 31.90 -13.99
CA ASP A 182 -11.49 32.49 -14.24
C ASP A 182 -12.06 31.79 -15.48
N VAL A 183 -12.77 30.68 -15.28
CA VAL A 183 -13.56 30.06 -16.34
C VAL A 183 -14.87 30.83 -16.39
N HIS A 184 -14.92 31.81 -17.29
CA HIS A 184 -16.15 32.46 -17.75
C HIS A 184 -17.15 31.46 -18.33
#